data_AF-G1VI03-F1
#
_entry.id   AF-G1VI03-F1
#
_cell.length_a   1.000
_cell.length_b   1.000
_cell.length_c   1.000
_cell.angle_alpha   90.00
_cell.angle_beta   90.00
_cell.angle_gamma   90.00
#
_symmetry.space_group_name_H-M   'P 1'
#
loop_
_entity.id
_entity.type
_entity.pdbx_description
1 polymer ?
#
loop_
_entity_poly.entity_id
_entity_poly.type
_entity_poly.pdbx_seq_one_letter_code
_entity_poly.pdbx_strand_id
1 'polypeptide(L)'
;MSIWIFFKLIGALALLMFGMKAMSEALQKMAGPQLRHILGAMTTNRFTGILTGTFITAAVQSSTATTVMTVSFVNAGLLTLVQAISVIMGANIGTTLTAWIMSAGFSFNITDFVWPAFFIGIVLIYSKKRKLIGDFLFGISFMFLGLGTLRQTGIDMDLAHNQAVLDFFSNFDPQSFFTTIVFLLIGSVLTMCVQSSAAIMAITMILCSTGVLPIYQGIALVMGENIGTTVTSNLAALTANTQARRAAMAHMVFNVFGVLWVLCVFHPFINMICDWVGYDVSMPKGAPGFAANAAKLSFVLAAFHTTFNVANTTILVGPIKYLEKLVCIIIKPKANKDEDEFRLHFIQAGIMKTPELSVLEASKEIKSFAERIQRMFGMVRELLGERDMDKFTKLYSRIEKYEGISDNMEIEIAKYLDQVSNAHLSDETKEKVRSMLREISELESIGDACYNIARTTNRLINSKEEFIPEQYDHIHQMFELTDDALTQMNRILVGHRQDNDVNRSFNIETEINNYRNQLRSQNINDVNDHKYTYAIGTMYMDIIQECEKLGDYVVNVVEARMGVRQQDA
;
A
#
# COMPACT_ATOMS: atom_id res chain seq x y z
N MET A 1 7.46 -2.01 -44.77
CA MET A 1 8.10 -1.34 -43.60
C MET A 1 9.43 -2.02 -43.32
N SER A 2 10.54 -1.28 -43.23
CA SER A 2 11.83 -1.89 -42.85
C SER A 2 11.76 -2.43 -41.43
N ILE A 3 12.31 -3.62 -41.17
CA ILE A 3 12.35 -4.21 -39.81
C ILE A 3 13.00 -3.27 -38.78
N TRP A 4 13.90 -2.39 -39.24
CA TRP A 4 14.55 -1.38 -38.40
C TRP A 4 13.60 -0.28 -37.91
N ILE A 5 12.58 0.08 -38.70
CA ILE A 5 11.56 1.06 -38.30
C ILE A 5 10.70 0.48 -37.17
N PHE A 6 10.34 -0.80 -37.27
CA PHE A 6 9.62 -1.50 -36.21
C PHE A 6 10.40 -1.49 -34.88
N PHE A 7 11.69 -1.86 -34.94
CA PHE A 7 12.55 -1.83 -33.75
C PHE A 7 12.77 -0.42 -33.20
N LYS A 8 12.88 0.60 -34.06
CA LYS A 8 12.95 2.01 -33.63
C LYS A 8 11.67 2.43 -32.90
N LEU A 9 10.49 2.06 -33.40
CA LEU A 9 9.21 2.38 -32.77
C LEU A 9 9.10 1.75 -31.36
N ILE A 10 9.33 0.44 -31.26
CA ILE A 10 9.26 -0.28 -29.98
C ILE A 10 10.35 0.22 -29.03
N GLY A 11 11.57 0.44 -29.53
CA GLY A 11 12.68 0.96 -28.74
C GLY A 11 12.40 2.37 -28.19
N ALA A 12 11.81 3.25 -29.00
CA ALA A 12 11.40 4.59 -28.57
C ALA A 12 10.31 4.54 -27.48
N LEU A 13 9.33 3.63 -27.63
CA LEU A 13 8.29 3.42 -26.62
C LEU A 13 8.87 2.85 -25.32
N ALA A 14 9.77 1.87 -25.41
CA ALA A 14 10.47 1.30 -24.27
C ALA A 14 11.32 2.36 -23.54
N LEU A 15 12.01 3.23 -24.29
CA LEU A 15 12.79 4.33 -23.74
C LEU A 15 11.90 5.37 -23.03
N LEU A 16 10.75 5.71 -23.63
CA LEU A 16 9.74 6.58 -23.04
C LEU A 16 9.24 5.99 -21.71
N MET A 17 8.83 4.72 -21.71
CA MET A 17 8.35 4.02 -20.51
C MET A 17 9.43 3.89 -19.44
N PHE A 18 10.66 3.59 -19.82
CA PHE A 18 11.80 3.54 -18.90
C PHE A 18 12.08 4.91 -18.28
N GLY A 19 12.08 5.97 -19.08
CA GLY A 19 12.25 7.34 -18.60
C GLY A 19 11.19 7.73 -17.57
N MET A 20 9.91 7.46 -17.87
CA MET A 20 8.81 7.68 -16.93
C MET A 20 8.95 6.86 -15.65
N LYS A 21 9.36 5.59 -15.75
CA LYS A 21 9.60 4.73 -14.58
C LYS A 21 10.72 5.26 -13.70
N ALA A 22 11.88 5.56 -14.27
CA ALA A 22 13.04 6.09 -13.53
C ALA A 22 12.71 7.42 -12.83
N MET A 23 12.02 8.32 -13.55
CA MET A 23 11.52 9.58 -13.00
C MET A 23 10.57 9.35 -11.82
N SER A 24 9.60 8.44 -11.97
CA SER A 24 8.61 8.10 -10.94
C SER A 24 9.27 7.54 -9.68
N GLU A 25 10.20 6.59 -9.84
CA GLU A 25 10.91 5.96 -8.72
C GLU A 25 11.80 6.96 -7.96
N ALA A 26 12.48 7.86 -8.67
CA ALA A 26 13.28 8.91 -8.05
C ALA A 26 12.41 9.84 -7.18
N LEU A 27 11.26 10.27 -7.70
CA LEU A 27 10.32 11.12 -6.96
C LEU A 27 9.68 10.39 -5.77
N GLN A 28 9.31 9.12 -5.93
CA GLN A 28 8.78 8.32 -4.82
C GLN A 28 9.79 8.20 -3.68
N LYS A 29 11.06 7.93 -3.99
CA LYS A 29 12.15 7.87 -3.00
C LYS A 29 12.39 9.22 -2.32
N MET A 30 12.29 10.32 -3.07
CA MET A 30 12.37 11.67 -2.50
C MET A 30 11.19 11.98 -1.57
N ALA A 31 10.00 11.43 -1.84
CA ALA A 31 8.79 11.66 -1.07
C ALA A 31 8.63 10.74 0.16
N GLY A 32 9.42 9.67 0.28
CA GLY A 32 9.32 8.66 1.36
C GLY A 32 9.18 9.25 2.78
N PRO A 33 10.07 10.17 3.23
CA PRO A 33 9.97 10.78 4.55
C PRO A 33 8.68 11.58 4.80
N GLN A 34 7.99 12.00 3.74
CA GLN A 34 6.76 12.80 3.82
C GLN A 34 5.48 11.96 3.79
N LEU A 35 5.56 10.63 3.68
CA LEU A 35 4.39 9.74 3.62
C LEU A 35 3.41 9.96 4.79
N ARG A 36 3.92 10.28 6.00
CA ARG A 36 3.08 10.59 7.17
C ARG A 36 2.28 11.89 7.00
N HIS A 37 2.88 12.93 6.42
CA HIS A 37 2.19 14.19 6.13
C HIS A 37 1.17 14.04 5.00
N ILE A 38 1.56 13.30 3.94
CA ILE A 38 0.68 12.93 2.84
C ILE A 38 -0.58 12.22 3.37
N LEU A 39 -0.40 11.25 4.26
CA LEU A 39 -1.51 10.50 4.85
C LEU A 39 -2.44 11.41 5.67
N GLY A 40 -1.89 12.32 6.48
CA GLY A 40 -2.68 13.30 7.23
C GLY A 40 -3.51 14.24 6.34
N ALA A 41 -2.94 14.66 5.20
CA ALA A 41 -3.68 15.45 4.23
C ALA A 41 -4.82 14.65 3.58
N MET A 42 -4.57 13.40 3.18
CA MET A 42 -5.58 12.53 2.57
C MET A 42 -6.79 12.26 3.47
N THR A 43 -6.61 12.24 4.81
CA THR A 43 -7.67 11.90 5.76
C THR A 43 -8.58 13.07 6.14
N THR A 44 -8.19 14.32 5.84
CA THR A 44 -8.85 15.53 6.38
C THR A 44 -10.29 15.69 5.86
N ASN A 45 -10.48 15.78 4.55
CA ASN A 45 -11.80 15.84 3.91
C ASN A 45 -11.68 15.46 2.42
N ARG A 46 -12.81 15.26 1.74
CA ARG A 46 -12.85 14.81 0.33
C ARG A 46 -12.14 15.76 -0.65
N PHE A 47 -12.20 17.07 -0.46
CA PHE A 47 -11.55 18.03 -1.37
C PHE A 47 -10.04 18.02 -1.17
N THR A 48 -9.59 17.98 0.10
CA THR A 48 -8.17 17.78 0.40
C THR A 48 -7.69 16.45 -0.16
N GLY A 49 -8.46 15.37 -0.04
CA GLY A 49 -8.15 14.08 -0.67
C GLY A 49 -7.96 14.17 -2.19
N ILE A 50 -8.87 14.85 -2.90
CA ILE A 50 -8.75 15.09 -4.35
C ILE A 50 -7.49 15.90 -4.67
N LEU A 51 -7.23 16.99 -3.95
CA LEU A 51 -6.05 17.82 -4.19
C LEU A 51 -4.77 17.01 -3.93
N THR A 52 -4.70 16.27 -2.82
CA THR A 52 -3.56 15.43 -2.49
C THR A 52 -3.33 14.35 -3.55
N GLY A 53 -4.38 13.66 -4.00
CA GLY A 53 -4.29 12.69 -5.10
C GLY A 53 -3.81 13.31 -6.41
N THR A 54 -4.31 14.52 -6.73
CA THR A 54 -3.91 15.30 -7.91
C THR A 54 -2.43 15.65 -7.85
N PHE A 55 -1.98 16.27 -6.77
CA PHE A 55 -0.58 16.70 -6.63
C PHE A 55 0.38 15.53 -6.58
N ILE A 56 0.06 14.45 -5.86
CA ILE A 56 0.93 13.27 -5.79
C ILE A 56 1.03 12.62 -7.16
N THR A 57 -0.09 12.47 -7.87
CA THR A 57 -0.05 11.84 -9.19
C THR A 57 0.62 12.73 -10.22
N ALA A 58 0.41 14.04 -10.16
CA ALA A 58 1.09 15.00 -11.02
C ALA A 58 2.60 15.05 -10.73
N ALA A 59 3.01 14.93 -9.47
CA ALA A 59 4.42 14.83 -9.11
C ALA A 59 5.00 13.50 -9.62
N VAL A 60 4.48 12.37 -9.12
CA VAL A 60 4.98 11.02 -9.43
C VAL A 60 4.77 10.64 -10.90
N GLN A 61 3.85 11.27 -11.62
CA GLN A 61 3.49 11.01 -13.02
C GLN A 61 2.93 9.59 -13.26
N SER A 62 2.34 8.97 -12.23
CA SER A 62 1.77 7.62 -12.34
C SER A 62 0.52 7.46 -11.47
N SER A 63 -0.67 7.56 -12.06
CA SER A 63 -1.93 7.24 -11.35
C SER A 63 -1.97 5.81 -10.90
N THR A 64 -1.40 4.86 -11.65
CA THR A 64 -1.34 3.46 -11.22
C THR A 64 -0.58 3.34 -9.91
N ALA A 65 0.55 4.03 -9.75
CA ALA A 65 1.28 4.03 -8.49
C ALA A 65 0.45 4.67 -7.36
N THR A 66 -0.16 5.84 -7.59
CA THR A 66 -0.95 6.54 -6.58
C THR A 66 -2.22 5.78 -6.18
N THR A 67 -2.92 5.16 -7.14
CA THR A 67 -4.13 4.38 -6.89
C THR A 67 -3.81 3.06 -6.19
N VAL A 68 -2.75 2.35 -6.58
CA VAL A 68 -2.28 1.16 -5.86
C VAL A 68 -1.87 1.52 -4.44
N MET A 69 -1.13 2.63 -4.25
CA MET A 69 -0.78 3.12 -2.91
C MET A 69 -2.04 3.47 -2.08
N THR A 70 -3.06 4.06 -2.71
CA THR A 70 -4.33 4.39 -2.03
C THR A 70 -5.08 3.11 -1.63
N VAL A 71 -5.16 2.12 -2.51
CA VAL A 71 -5.73 0.78 -2.21
C VAL A 71 -4.96 0.13 -1.07
N SER A 72 -3.63 0.24 -1.08
CA SER A 72 -2.74 -0.22 -0.02
C SER A 72 -3.01 0.47 1.31
N PHE A 73 -3.25 1.79 1.35
CA PHE A 73 -3.64 2.48 2.58
C PHE A 73 -5.00 2.02 3.12
N VAL A 74 -5.96 1.70 2.23
CA VAL A 74 -7.24 1.12 2.66
C VAL A 74 -7.05 -0.30 3.20
N ASN A 75 -6.16 -1.08 2.57
CA ASN A 75 -5.81 -2.41 3.07
C ASN A 75 -5.26 -2.35 4.50
N ALA A 76 -4.31 -1.44 4.73
CA ALA A 76 -3.72 -1.20 6.04
C ALA A 76 -4.68 -0.50 7.03
N GLY A 77 -5.93 -0.19 6.66
CA GLY A 77 -6.91 0.49 7.52
C GLY A 77 -6.55 1.94 7.87
N LEU A 78 -5.74 2.61 7.05
CA LEU A 78 -5.33 4.01 7.23
C LEU A 78 -6.27 5.00 6.55
N LEU A 79 -6.95 4.57 5.49
CA LEU A 79 -7.97 5.33 4.78
C LEU A 79 -9.30 4.57 4.79
N THR A 80 -10.38 5.31 5.00
CA THR A 80 -11.73 4.83 4.70
C THR A 80 -11.94 4.74 3.18
N LEU A 81 -12.93 3.96 2.75
CA LEU A 81 -13.29 3.84 1.34
C LEU A 81 -13.63 5.21 0.71
N VAL A 82 -14.33 6.08 1.44
CA VAL A 82 -14.68 7.44 0.99
C VAL A 82 -13.45 8.33 0.78
N GLN A 83 -12.50 8.29 1.72
CA GLN A 83 -11.23 9.04 1.59
C GLN A 83 -10.43 8.51 0.40
N ALA A 84 -10.36 7.19 0.23
CA ALA A 84 -9.68 6.57 -0.90
C ALA A 84 -10.30 6.94 -2.25
N ILE A 85 -11.64 6.91 -2.37
CA ILE A 85 -12.35 7.36 -3.56
C ILE A 85 -11.97 8.80 -3.92
N SER A 86 -11.89 9.68 -2.91
CA SER A 86 -11.51 11.08 -3.10
C SER A 86 -10.08 11.22 -3.66
N VAL A 87 -9.13 10.47 -3.11
CA VAL A 87 -7.74 10.44 -3.58
C VAL A 87 -7.64 9.88 -5.01
N ILE A 88 -8.38 8.81 -5.32
CA ILE A 88 -8.43 8.20 -6.65
C ILE A 88 -8.98 9.17 -7.70
N MET A 89 -10.04 9.93 -7.39
CA MET A 89 -10.56 10.99 -8.26
C MET A 89 -9.49 12.04 -8.56
N GLY A 90 -8.77 12.47 -7.53
CA GLY A 90 -7.62 13.36 -7.68
C GLY A 90 -6.51 12.77 -8.56
N ALA A 91 -6.18 11.50 -8.37
CA ALA A 91 -5.13 10.83 -9.14
C ALA A 91 -5.43 10.82 -10.65
N ASN A 92 -6.70 10.66 -11.02
CA ASN A 92 -7.13 10.73 -12.41
C ASN A 92 -6.97 12.14 -13.00
N ILE A 93 -7.19 13.20 -12.22
CA ILE A 93 -6.86 14.58 -12.65
C ILE A 93 -5.34 14.75 -12.81
N GLY A 94 -4.56 14.31 -11.82
CA GLY A 94 -3.11 14.48 -11.81
C GLY A 94 -2.39 13.83 -12.99
N THR A 95 -2.88 12.68 -13.46
CA THR A 95 -2.31 11.95 -14.63
C THR A 95 -2.34 12.77 -15.91
N THR A 96 -3.28 13.70 -16.03
CA THR A 96 -3.47 14.50 -17.25
C THR A 96 -2.29 15.44 -17.50
N LEU A 97 -1.49 15.76 -16.48
CA LEU A 97 -0.25 16.52 -16.62
C LEU A 97 0.75 15.82 -17.56
N THR A 98 0.77 14.49 -17.59
CA THR A 98 1.65 13.73 -18.50
C THR A 98 1.34 14.04 -19.96
N ALA A 99 0.05 14.12 -20.33
CA ALA A 99 -0.36 14.45 -21.70
C ALA A 99 0.04 15.89 -22.08
N TRP A 100 0.00 16.84 -21.14
CA TRP A 100 0.47 18.21 -21.38
C TRP A 100 1.98 18.28 -21.58
N ILE A 101 2.76 17.59 -20.74
CA ILE A 101 4.22 17.49 -20.87
C ILE A 101 4.58 16.89 -22.24
N MET A 102 3.88 15.82 -22.65
CA MET A 102 4.09 15.20 -23.94
C MET A 102 3.66 16.10 -25.10
N SER A 103 2.55 16.82 -25.00
CA SER A 103 2.10 17.75 -26.05
C SER A 103 3.10 18.88 -26.27
N ALA A 104 3.68 19.40 -25.18
CA ALA A 104 4.78 20.35 -25.23
C ALA A 104 6.02 19.72 -25.88
N GLY A 105 6.44 18.52 -25.45
CA GLY A 105 7.59 17.82 -26.05
C GLY A 105 7.41 17.39 -27.50
N PHE A 106 6.17 17.23 -27.96
CA PHE A 106 5.85 16.92 -29.35
C PHE A 106 5.90 18.17 -30.26
N SER A 107 5.58 19.33 -29.70
CA SER A 107 5.45 20.60 -30.43
C SER A 107 6.73 21.44 -30.41
N PHE A 108 7.47 21.39 -29.30
CA PHE A 108 8.77 22.04 -29.15
C PHE A 108 9.88 21.00 -29.38
N ASN A 109 10.97 21.39 -30.02
CA ASN A 109 12.12 20.49 -30.25
C ASN A 109 12.93 20.33 -28.95
N ILE A 110 12.32 19.74 -27.92
CA ILE A 110 12.89 19.59 -26.56
C ILE A 110 14.12 18.68 -26.56
N THR A 111 14.39 17.96 -27.65
CA THR A 111 15.56 17.09 -27.82
C THR A 111 16.89 17.83 -27.61
N ASP A 112 16.96 19.14 -27.89
CA ASP A 112 18.18 19.92 -27.64
C ASP A 112 18.45 20.13 -26.14
N PHE A 113 17.41 20.09 -25.30
CA PHE A 113 17.52 20.19 -23.84
C PHE A 113 17.90 18.85 -23.18
N VAL A 114 17.70 17.73 -23.89
CA VAL A 114 18.00 16.38 -23.38
C VAL A 114 19.50 16.19 -23.12
N TRP A 115 20.37 16.68 -24.01
CA TRP A 115 21.81 16.46 -23.88
C TRP A 115 22.44 17.16 -22.66
N PRO A 116 22.17 18.46 -22.41
CA PRO A 116 22.59 19.09 -21.16
C PRO A 116 22.01 18.43 -19.91
N ALA A 117 20.75 17.99 -19.97
CA ALA A 117 20.10 17.32 -18.84
C ALA A 117 20.74 15.96 -18.50
N PHE A 118 21.16 15.18 -19.50
CA PHE A 118 21.96 13.97 -19.25
C PHE A 118 23.31 14.29 -18.61
N PHE A 119 24.02 15.30 -19.11
CA PHE A 119 25.32 15.70 -18.55
C PHE A 119 25.20 16.14 -17.08
N ILE A 120 24.24 17.00 -16.76
CA ILE A 120 24.00 17.43 -15.38
C ILE A 120 23.53 16.24 -14.54
N GLY A 121 22.62 15.42 -15.08
CA GLY A 121 22.10 14.23 -14.41
C GLY A 121 23.22 13.30 -13.96
N ILE A 122 24.20 13.01 -14.82
CA ILE A 122 25.25 12.02 -14.51
C ILE A 122 26.19 12.58 -13.44
N VAL A 123 26.52 13.87 -13.52
CA VAL A 123 27.31 14.56 -12.48
C VAL A 123 26.60 14.48 -11.12
N LEU A 124 25.28 14.65 -11.08
CA LEU A 124 24.50 14.56 -9.85
C LEU A 124 24.36 13.12 -9.32
N ILE A 125 24.27 12.11 -10.20
CA ILE A 125 24.21 10.70 -9.82
C ILE A 125 25.45 10.27 -9.03
N TYR A 126 26.64 10.72 -9.44
CA TYR A 126 27.88 10.45 -8.71
C TYR A 126 28.00 11.21 -7.37
N SER A 127 27.11 12.16 -7.10
CA SER A 127 27.01 12.80 -5.80
C SER A 127 26.13 11.98 -4.84
N LYS A 128 26.70 11.50 -3.73
CA LYS A 128 25.94 10.77 -2.70
C LYS A 128 24.69 11.51 -2.21
N LYS A 129 24.72 12.85 -2.13
CA LYS A 129 23.60 13.66 -1.63
C LYS A 129 22.55 14.00 -2.67
N ARG A 130 22.90 14.04 -3.97
CA ARG A 130 22.04 14.54 -5.05
C ARG A 130 21.66 13.47 -6.07
N LYS A 131 21.99 12.20 -5.78
CA LYS A 131 21.73 11.07 -6.66
C LYS A 131 20.29 11.02 -7.17
N LEU A 132 19.29 11.19 -6.29
CA LEU A 132 17.88 11.14 -6.67
C LEU A 132 17.48 12.24 -7.66
N ILE A 133 18.09 13.44 -7.56
CA ILE A 133 17.86 14.53 -8.53
C ILE A 133 18.48 14.15 -9.89
N GLY A 134 19.65 13.51 -9.86
CA GLY A 134 20.29 12.98 -11.06
C GLY A 134 19.47 11.88 -11.74
N ASP A 135 18.97 10.90 -10.97
CA ASP A 135 18.09 9.83 -11.45
C ASP A 135 16.80 10.41 -12.07
N PHE A 136 16.22 11.44 -11.44
CA PHE A 136 15.07 12.18 -11.95
C PHE A 136 15.35 12.86 -13.30
N LEU A 137 16.47 13.59 -13.42
CA LEU A 137 16.88 14.24 -14.67
C LEU A 137 17.16 13.21 -15.79
N PHE A 138 17.72 12.05 -15.45
CA PHE A 138 17.90 10.94 -16.39
C PHE A 138 16.56 10.40 -16.87
N GLY A 139 15.60 10.21 -15.96
CA GLY A 139 14.23 9.80 -16.30
C GLY A 139 13.55 10.76 -17.27
N ILE A 140 13.60 12.07 -16.98
CA ILE A 140 13.09 13.12 -17.88
C ILE A 140 13.79 13.08 -19.24
N SER A 141 15.12 12.98 -19.26
CA SER A 141 15.92 12.97 -20.49
C SER A 141 15.56 11.78 -21.38
N PHE A 142 15.46 10.57 -20.81
CA PHE A 142 15.05 9.38 -21.56
C PHE A 142 13.60 9.45 -22.05
N MET A 143 12.70 10.02 -21.23
CA MET A 143 11.31 10.22 -21.62
C MET A 143 11.22 11.13 -22.87
N PHE A 144 11.86 12.30 -22.84
CA PHE A 144 11.84 13.21 -24.00
C PHE A 144 12.62 12.67 -25.20
N LEU A 145 13.72 11.95 -25.00
CA LEU A 145 14.43 11.28 -26.08
C LEU A 145 13.55 10.22 -26.75
N GLY A 146 12.86 9.40 -25.95
CA GLY A 146 11.88 8.41 -26.41
C GLY A 146 10.77 9.07 -27.22
N LEU A 147 10.17 10.14 -26.69
CA LEU A 147 9.11 10.89 -27.38
C LEU A 147 9.58 11.51 -28.71
N GLY A 148 10.75 12.16 -28.72
CA GLY A 148 11.32 12.75 -29.93
C GLY A 148 11.64 11.69 -30.99
N THR A 149 12.20 10.55 -30.57
CA THR A 149 12.46 9.41 -31.46
C THR A 149 11.16 8.82 -32.00
N LEU A 150 10.13 8.71 -31.17
CA LEU A 150 8.82 8.19 -31.56
C LEU A 150 8.15 9.12 -32.59
N ARG A 151 8.20 10.44 -32.37
CA ARG A 151 7.75 11.47 -33.33
C ARG A 151 8.49 11.36 -34.66
N GLN A 152 9.81 11.34 -34.64
CA GLN A 152 10.61 11.25 -35.87
C GLN A 152 10.34 9.95 -36.62
N THR A 153 10.27 8.82 -35.91
CA THR A 153 9.95 7.53 -36.52
C THR A 153 8.55 7.53 -37.14
N GLY A 154 7.56 8.17 -36.50
CA GLY A 154 6.22 8.33 -37.06
C GLY A 154 6.19 9.14 -38.37
N ILE A 155 7.04 10.16 -38.48
CA ILE A 155 7.24 10.93 -39.72
C ILE A 155 7.92 10.05 -40.78
N ASP A 156 9.00 9.37 -40.42
CA ASP A 156 9.79 8.50 -41.33
C ASP A 156 8.98 7.31 -41.86
N MET A 157 7.96 6.86 -41.12
CA MET A 157 7.05 5.79 -41.53
C MET A 157 6.11 6.19 -42.67
N ASP A 158 5.94 7.50 -42.89
CA ASP A 158 5.00 8.07 -43.85
C ASP A 158 3.64 7.34 -43.84
N LEU A 159 3.08 7.19 -42.64
CA LEU A 159 1.86 6.41 -42.39
C LEU A 159 0.69 6.88 -43.26
N ALA A 160 0.68 8.17 -43.64
CA ALA A 160 -0.32 8.77 -44.49
C ALA A 160 -0.34 8.20 -45.93
N HIS A 161 0.75 7.59 -46.39
CA HIS A 161 0.85 6.94 -47.70
C HIS A 161 0.99 5.41 -47.61
N ASN A 162 0.95 4.86 -46.39
CA ASN A 162 1.05 3.41 -46.19
C ASN A 162 -0.30 2.74 -46.46
N GLN A 163 -0.41 2.05 -47.59
CA GLN A 163 -1.66 1.43 -48.04
C GLN A 163 -2.29 0.49 -47.00
N ALA A 164 -1.51 -0.35 -46.31
CA ALA A 164 -2.06 -1.27 -45.30
C ALA A 164 -2.70 -0.53 -44.12
N VAL A 165 -2.13 0.62 -43.74
CA VAL A 165 -2.65 1.47 -42.66
C VAL A 165 -3.91 2.20 -43.13
N LEU A 166 -3.89 2.75 -44.34
CA LEU A 166 -5.06 3.39 -44.95
C LEU A 166 -6.21 2.40 -45.12
N ASP A 167 -5.94 1.20 -45.63
CA ASP A 167 -6.92 0.13 -45.81
C ASP A 167 -7.54 -0.26 -44.46
N PHE A 168 -6.72 -0.44 -43.41
CA PHE A 168 -7.20 -0.70 -42.05
C PHE A 168 -8.19 0.37 -41.58
N PHE A 169 -7.82 1.65 -41.67
CA PHE A 169 -8.70 2.74 -41.23
C PHE A 169 -9.90 2.97 -42.14
N SER A 170 -9.79 2.68 -43.44
CA SER A 170 -10.89 2.81 -44.40
C SER A 170 -12.07 1.86 -44.14
N ASN A 171 -11.82 0.75 -43.44
CA ASN A 171 -12.88 -0.18 -43.01
C ASN A 171 -13.78 0.40 -41.91
N PHE A 172 -13.42 1.55 -41.34
CA PHE A 172 -14.14 2.17 -40.24
C PHE A 172 -14.75 3.51 -40.68
N ASP A 173 -16.06 3.64 -40.58
CA ASP A 173 -16.75 4.91 -40.78
C ASP A 173 -16.45 5.85 -39.60
N PRO A 174 -15.78 7.01 -39.81
CA PRO A 174 -15.43 7.94 -38.74
C PRO A 174 -16.63 8.59 -38.04
N GLN A 175 -17.81 8.60 -38.68
CA GLN A 175 -19.04 9.17 -38.12
C GLN A 175 -19.92 8.12 -37.41
N SER A 176 -19.58 6.84 -37.55
CA SER A 176 -20.34 5.76 -36.93
C SER A 176 -20.06 5.67 -35.44
N PHE A 177 -21.13 5.68 -34.64
CA PHE A 177 -21.04 5.42 -33.20
C PHE A 177 -20.41 4.05 -32.90
N PHE A 178 -20.63 3.05 -33.75
CA PHE A 178 -20.02 1.73 -33.60
C PHE A 178 -18.49 1.81 -33.68
N THR A 179 -17.96 2.58 -34.64
CA THR A 179 -16.52 2.84 -34.75
C THR A 179 -15.96 3.46 -33.48
N THR A 180 -16.65 4.45 -32.89
CA THR A 180 -16.24 5.06 -31.61
C THR A 180 -16.11 4.02 -30.50
N ILE A 181 -17.06 3.10 -30.37
CA ILE A 181 -17.00 2.03 -29.36
C ILE A 181 -15.85 1.07 -29.64
N VAL A 182 -15.61 0.70 -30.91
CA VAL A 182 -14.48 -0.16 -31.28
C VAL A 182 -13.14 0.46 -30.89
N PHE A 183 -12.91 1.73 -31.22
CA PHE A 183 -11.67 2.42 -30.87
C PHE A 183 -11.52 2.60 -29.35
N LEU A 184 -12.62 2.82 -28.64
CA LEU A 184 -12.61 2.82 -27.18
C LEU A 184 -12.15 1.48 -26.60
N LEU A 185 -12.70 0.37 -27.09
CA LEU A 185 -12.30 -0.97 -26.64
C LEU A 185 -10.84 -1.28 -27.00
N ILE A 186 -10.39 -0.89 -28.18
CA ILE A 186 -8.98 -1.00 -28.59
C ILE A 186 -8.08 -0.26 -27.59
N GLY A 187 -8.43 0.98 -27.24
CA GLY A 187 -7.69 1.77 -26.25
C GLY A 187 -7.64 1.06 -24.89
N SER A 188 -8.78 0.56 -24.40
CA SER A 188 -8.85 -0.19 -23.14
C SER A 188 -7.97 -1.43 -23.13
N VAL A 189 -8.01 -2.24 -24.19
CA VAL A 189 -7.23 -3.48 -24.29
C VAL A 189 -5.74 -3.17 -24.42
N LEU A 190 -5.35 -2.21 -25.27
CA LEU A 190 -3.96 -1.83 -25.43
C LEU A 190 -3.37 -1.31 -24.11
N THR A 191 -4.09 -0.45 -23.39
CA THR A 191 -3.62 0.04 -22.09
C THR A 191 -3.56 -1.08 -21.05
N MET A 192 -4.49 -2.04 -21.07
CA MET A 192 -4.44 -3.20 -20.18
C MET A 192 -3.19 -4.05 -20.43
N CYS A 193 -2.85 -4.31 -21.69
CA CYS A 193 -1.68 -5.11 -22.07
C CYS A 193 -0.37 -4.39 -21.78
N VAL A 194 -0.28 -3.10 -22.14
CA VAL A 194 0.93 -2.28 -21.96
C VAL A 194 1.08 -1.82 -20.50
N GLN A 195 -0.01 -1.76 -19.74
CA GLN A 195 -0.10 -1.24 -18.37
C GLN A 195 0.42 0.19 -18.22
N SER A 196 0.45 0.96 -19.30
CA SER A 196 0.88 2.37 -19.31
C SER A 196 -0.08 3.19 -20.15
N SER A 197 -0.73 4.14 -19.48
CA SER A 197 -1.67 5.04 -20.09
C SER A 197 -0.92 6.04 -21.00
N ALA A 198 0.15 6.64 -20.50
CA ALA A 198 1.03 7.56 -21.25
C ALA A 198 1.62 6.97 -22.54
N ALA A 199 1.91 5.66 -22.57
CA ALA A 199 2.34 4.98 -23.80
C ALA A 199 1.27 5.00 -24.89
N ILE A 200 0.00 4.75 -24.53
CA ILE A 200 -1.13 4.76 -25.46
C ILE A 200 -1.46 6.18 -25.89
N MET A 201 -1.37 7.16 -24.99
CA MET A 201 -1.44 8.58 -25.34
C MET A 201 -0.37 8.97 -26.38
N ALA A 202 0.88 8.50 -26.22
CA ALA A 202 1.98 8.79 -27.17
C ALA A 202 1.67 8.27 -28.58
N ILE A 203 1.22 7.02 -28.65
CA ILE A 203 0.84 6.36 -29.91
C ILE A 203 -0.32 7.13 -30.55
N THR A 204 -1.33 7.51 -29.77
CA THR A 204 -2.49 8.27 -30.24
C THR A 204 -2.08 9.63 -30.80
N MET A 205 -1.21 10.37 -30.10
CA MET A 205 -0.68 11.65 -30.59
C MET A 205 0.02 11.51 -31.95
N ILE A 206 0.76 10.42 -32.17
CA ILE A 206 1.46 10.19 -33.44
C ILE A 206 0.50 9.83 -34.57
N LEU A 207 -0.43 8.91 -34.32
CA LEU A 207 -1.41 8.50 -35.33
C LEU A 207 -2.29 9.68 -35.77
N CYS A 208 -2.66 10.54 -34.83
CA CYS A 208 -3.48 11.70 -35.15
C CYS A 208 -2.67 12.86 -35.76
N SER A 209 -1.44 13.12 -35.30
CA SER A 209 -0.59 14.19 -35.88
C SER A 209 -0.09 13.87 -37.30
N THR A 210 0.05 12.59 -37.64
CA THR A 210 0.31 12.13 -39.02
C THR A 210 -0.95 12.18 -39.90
N GLY A 211 -2.11 12.51 -39.33
CA GLY A 211 -3.37 12.65 -40.04
C GLY A 211 -4.00 11.33 -40.51
N VAL A 212 -3.52 10.21 -39.98
CA VAL A 212 -4.00 8.85 -40.28
C VAL A 212 -5.23 8.54 -39.43
N LEU A 213 -5.21 8.94 -38.17
CA LEU A 213 -6.31 8.76 -37.23
C LEU A 213 -7.07 10.08 -37.02
N PRO A 214 -8.38 10.16 -37.31
CA PRO A 214 -9.14 11.35 -37.01
C PRO A 214 -9.28 11.60 -35.51
N ILE A 215 -9.47 12.86 -35.12
CA ILE A 215 -9.47 13.28 -33.71
C ILE A 215 -10.51 12.56 -32.86
N TYR A 216 -11.70 12.28 -33.40
CA TYR A 216 -12.77 11.58 -32.68
C TYR A 216 -12.36 10.17 -32.28
N GLN A 217 -11.75 9.40 -33.19
CA GLN A 217 -11.24 8.06 -32.89
C GLN A 217 -10.01 8.11 -31.97
N GLY A 218 -9.16 9.12 -32.10
CA GLY A 218 -8.08 9.38 -31.16
C GLY A 218 -8.59 9.62 -29.72
N ILE A 219 -9.64 10.43 -29.57
CA ILE A 219 -10.28 10.67 -28.29
C ILE A 219 -10.96 9.40 -27.75
N ALA A 220 -11.58 8.60 -28.63
CA ALA A 220 -12.13 7.30 -28.23
C ALA A 220 -11.04 6.37 -27.65
N LEU A 221 -9.84 6.31 -28.25
CA LEU A 221 -8.69 5.57 -27.68
C LEU A 221 -8.32 6.09 -26.29
N VAL A 222 -8.24 7.42 -26.10
CA VAL A 222 -7.91 8.05 -24.80
C VAL A 222 -8.99 7.74 -23.75
N MET A 223 -10.26 7.72 -24.12
CA MET A 223 -11.34 7.27 -23.23
C MET A 223 -11.16 5.80 -22.84
N GLY A 224 -10.77 4.97 -23.80
CA GLY A 224 -10.46 3.56 -23.58
C GLY A 224 -9.32 3.35 -22.60
N GLU A 225 -8.25 4.12 -22.75
CA GLU A 225 -7.06 4.10 -21.89
C GLU A 225 -7.40 4.34 -20.41
N ASN A 226 -8.32 5.27 -20.11
CA ASN A 226 -8.76 5.55 -18.75
C ASN A 226 -9.44 4.33 -18.11
N ILE A 227 -10.19 3.53 -18.87
CA ILE A 227 -10.75 2.25 -18.37
C ILE A 227 -9.65 1.22 -18.20
N GLY A 228 -8.79 1.05 -19.21
CA GLY A 228 -7.72 0.03 -19.20
C GLY A 228 -6.78 0.16 -18.00
N THR A 229 -6.44 1.39 -17.61
CA THR A 229 -5.57 1.69 -16.46
C THR A 229 -6.15 1.17 -15.12
N THR A 230 -7.47 1.06 -15.00
CA THR A 230 -8.12 0.61 -13.76
C THR A 230 -7.93 -0.87 -13.47
N VAL A 231 -7.61 -1.67 -14.48
CA VAL A 231 -7.41 -3.12 -14.35
C VAL A 231 -6.21 -3.41 -13.45
N THR A 232 -5.14 -2.63 -13.53
CA THR A 232 -3.93 -2.82 -12.73
C THR A 232 -4.20 -2.71 -11.24
N SER A 233 -5.00 -1.71 -10.81
CA SER A 233 -5.39 -1.58 -9.40
C SER A 233 -6.31 -2.71 -8.93
N ASN A 234 -7.17 -3.23 -9.81
CA ASN A 234 -8.06 -4.35 -9.48
C ASN A 234 -7.28 -5.66 -9.36
N LEU A 235 -6.31 -5.90 -10.24
CA LEU A 235 -5.41 -7.05 -10.18
C LEU A 235 -4.58 -7.01 -8.88
N ALA A 236 -4.04 -5.84 -8.52
CA ALA A 236 -3.30 -5.66 -7.28
C ALA A 236 -4.16 -5.88 -6.02
N ALA A 237 -5.46 -5.59 -6.08
CA ALA A 237 -6.35 -5.75 -4.94
C ALA A 237 -6.91 -7.17 -4.77
N LEU A 238 -6.70 -8.10 -5.72
CA LEU A 238 -7.32 -9.44 -5.66
C LEU A 238 -6.98 -10.22 -4.39
N THR A 239 -5.77 -10.06 -3.88
CA THR A 239 -5.27 -10.70 -2.65
C THR A 239 -5.47 -9.83 -1.41
N ALA A 240 -6.02 -8.62 -1.55
CA ALA A 240 -6.21 -7.68 -0.46
C ALA A 240 -7.57 -7.84 0.23
N ASN A 241 -7.74 -7.14 1.35
CA ASN A 241 -8.98 -7.19 2.12
C ASN A 241 -10.19 -6.62 1.35
N THR A 242 -11.39 -6.83 1.89
CA THR A 242 -12.65 -6.42 1.22
C THR A 242 -12.68 -4.91 0.92
N GLN A 243 -12.16 -4.06 1.81
CA GLN A 243 -12.19 -2.61 1.61
C GLN A 243 -11.20 -2.15 0.54
N ALA A 244 -10.02 -2.76 0.47
CA ALA A 244 -9.04 -2.51 -0.58
C ALA A 244 -9.59 -2.89 -1.97
N ARG A 245 -10.24 -4.06 -2.07
CA ARG A 245 -10.95 -4.50 -3.28
C ARG A 245 -12.05 -3.53 -3.69
N ARG A 246 -12.79 -2.99 -2.73
CA ARG A 246 -13.78 -1.93 -2.97
C ARG A 246 -13.12 -0.66 -3.48
N ALA A 247 -12.02 -0.20 -2.90
CA ALA A 247 -11.32 0.99 -3.39
C ALA A 247 -10.86 0.84 -4.85
N ALA A 248 -10.29 -0.32 -5.21
CA ALA A 248 -9.90 -0.63 -6.59
C ALA A 248 -11.11 -0.71 -7.54
N MET A 249 -12.21 -1.30 -7.09
CA MET A 249 -13.45 -1.35 -7.87
C MET A 249 -14.06 0.05 -8.05
N ALA A 250 -13.95 0.93 -7.04
CA ALA A 250 -14.42 2.31 -7.14
C ALA A 250 -13.64 3.08 -8.22
N HIS A 251 -12.34 2.81 -8.39
CA HIS A 251 -11.55 3.35 -9.49
C HIS A 251 -12.10 2.94 -10.86
N MET A 252 -12.47 1.66 -11.02
CA MET A 252 -13.07 1.15 -12.25
C MET A 252 -14.44 1.78 -12.52
N VAL A 253 -15.33 1.77 -11.53
CA VAL A 253 -16.68 2.35 -11.65
C VAL A 253 -16.62 3.84 -11.96
N PHE A 254 -15.69 4.59 -11.35
CA PHE A 254 -15.48 6.02 -11.64
C PHE A 254 -15.15 6.27 -13.11
N ASN A 255 -14.19 5.52 -13.68
CA ASN A 255 -13.78 5.71 -15.08
C ASN A 255 -14.82 5.22 -16.07
N VAL A 256 -15.48 4.09 -15.78
CA VAL A 256 -16.58 3.57 -16.61
C VAL A 256 -17.74 4.55 -16.63
N PHE A 257 -18.14 5.11 -15.48
CA PHE A 257 -19.15 6.16 -15.44
C PHE A 257 -18.74 7.36 -16.29
N GLY A 258 -17.48 7.82 -16.15
CA GLY A 258 -16.90 8.91 -16.92
C GLY A 258 -17.07 8.72 -18.42
N VAL A 259 -16.73 7.53 -18.89
CA VAL A 259 -16.87 7.14 -20.29
C VAL A 259 -18.34 7.12 -20.73
N LEU A 260 -19.24 6.52 -19.94
CA LEU A 260 -20.64 6.36 -20.32
C LEU A 260 -21.35 7.69 -20.52
N TRP A 261 -21.15 8.67 -19.62
CA TRP A 261 -21.82 9.97 -19.79
C TRP A 261 -21.22 10.77 -20.94
N VAL A 262 -19.91 10.70 -21.19
CA VAL A 262 -19.28 11.37 -22.34
C VAL A 262 -19.73 10.75 -23.65
N LEU A 263 -19.93 9.43 -23.73
CA LEU A 263 -20.48 8.79 -24.92
C LEU A 263 -21.87 9.33 -25.28
N CYS A 264 -22.68 9.73 -24.30
CA CYS A 264 -24.00 10.33 -24.54
C CYS A 264 -23.91 11.73 -25.17
N VAL A 265 -22.80 12.45 -24.97
CA VAL A 265 -22.57 13.82 -25.46
C VAL A 265 -21.29 13.92 -26.29
N PHE A 266 -20.90 12.82 -26.95
CA PHE A 266 -19.56 12.62 -27.50
C PHE A 266 -19.12 13.75 -28.46
N HIS A 267 -19.88 14.00 -29.53
CA HIS A 267 -19.53 15.04 -30.50
C HIS A 267 -19.59 16.47 -29.90
N PRO A 268 -20.68 16.89 -29.21
CA PRO A 268 -20.72 18.21 -28.58
C PRO A 268 -19.56 18.46 -27.61
N PHE A 269 -19.21 17.47 -26.80
CA PHE A 269 -18.14 17.58 -25.82
C PHE A 269 -16.76 17.73 -26.48
N ILE A 270 -16.49 16.93 -27.51
CA ILE A 270 -15.23 17.01 -28.27
C ILE A 270 -15.12 18.32 -29.03
N ASN A 271 -16.19 18.75 -29.69
CA ASN A 271 -16.21 19.99 -30.46
C ASN A 271 -15.95 21.20 -29.55
N MET A 272 -16.56 21.25 -28.36
CA MET A 272 -16.28 22.28 -27.35
C MET A 272 -14.79 22.37 -26.98
N ILE A 273 -14.11 21.22 -26.89
CA ILE A 273 -12.67 21.17 -26.58
C ILE A 273 -11.84 21.63 -27.78
N CYS A 274 -12.18 21.16 -28.98
CA CYS A 274 -11.56 21.62 -30.22
C CYS A 274 -11.66 23.14 -30.36
N ASP A 275 -12.84 23.72 -30.09
CA ASP A 275 -13.09 25.16 -30.16
C ASP A 275 -12.25 25.94 -29.16
N TRP A 276 -12.17 25.47 -27.91
CA TRP A 276 -11.33 26.11 -26.88
C TRP A 276 -9.83 26.08 -27.22
N VAL A 277 -9.34 24.97 -27.78
CA VAL A 277 -7.95 24.86 -28.24
C VAL A 277 -7.72 25.59 -29.57
N GLY A 278 -8.78 25.93 -30.29
CA GLY A 278 -8.76 26.55 -31.61
C GLY A 278 -8.32 25.59 -32.71
N TYR A 279 -8.74 24.32 -32.63
CA TYR A 279 -8.53 23.29 -33.65
C TYR A 279 -9.74 23.19 -34.57
N ASP A 280 -9.53 23.36 -35.87
CA ASP A 280 -10.58 23.22 -36.88
C ASP A 280 -10.64 21.77 -37.36
N VAL A 281 -11.72 21.06 -36.97
CA VAL A 281 -12.00 19.67 -37.35
C VAL A 281 -12.33 19.50 -38.84
N SER A 282 -12.72 20.58 -39.52
CA SER A 282 -13.20 20.58 -40.91
C SER A 282 -12.14 21.00 -41.93
N MET A 283 -10.95 21.40 -41.46
CA MET A 283 -9.88 21.90 -42.32
C MET A 283 -9.33 20.80 -43.25
N PRO A 284 -9.45 20.95 -44.58
CA PRO A 284 -9.00 19.93 -45.52
C PRO A 284 -7.48 19.82 -45.59
N LYS A 285 -6.99 18.60 -45.83
CA LYS A 285 -5.56 18.32 -46.06
C LYS A 285 -5.07 19.16 -47.26
N GLY A 286 -4.10 20.03 -47.03
CA GLY A 286 -3.52 20.93 -48.05
C GLY A 286 -3.98 22.38 -48.00
N ALA A 287 -4.94 22.75 -47.14
CA ALA A 287 -5.31 24.14 -46.92
C ALA A 287 -4.15 24.97 -46.32
N PRO A 288 -4.03 26.28 -46.64
CA PRO A 288 -3.11 27.17 -45.95
C PRO A 288 -3.36 27.13 -44.43
N GLY A 289 -2.35 26.77 -43.65
CA GLY A 289 -2.48 26.62 -42.19
C GLY A 289 -2.77 25.20 -41.68
N PHE A 290 -2.93 24.20 -42.56
CA PHE A 290 -3.15 22.80 -42.14
C PHE A 290 -2.06 22.27 -41.20
N ALA A 291 -0.78 22.56 -41.49
CA ALA A 291 0.33 22.15 -40.63
C ALA A 291 0.27 22.77 -39.23
N ALA A 292 -0.15 24.04 -39.13
CA ALA A 292 -0.34 24.73 -37.86
C ALA A 292 -1.56 24.18 -37.09
N ASN A 293 -2.62 23.79 -37.80
CA ASN A 293 -3.78 23.13 -37.21
C ASN A 293 -3.44 21.71 -36.70
N ALA A 294 -2.69 20.93 -37.48
CA ALA A 294 -2.23 19.59 -37.09
C ALA A 294 -1.32 19.60 -35.85
N ALA A 295 -0.50 20.63 -35.68
CA ALA A 295 0.34 20.81 -34.48
C ALA A 295 -0.48 21.03 -33.19
N LYS A 296 -1.72 21.53 -33.29
CA LYS A 296 -2.61 21.72 -32.13
C LYS A 296 -3.21 20.41 -31.62
N LEU A 297 -3.16 19.34 -32.42
CA LEU A 297 -3.90 18.13 -32.13
C LEU A 297 -3.44 17.44 -30.84
N SER A 298 -2.13 17.42 -30.56
CA SER A 298 -1.60 16.89 -29.30
C SER A 298 -2.19 17.64 -28.09
N PHE A 299 -2.30 18.96 -28.18
CA PHE A 299 -2.94 19.79 -27.17
C PHE A 299 -4.46 19.54 -27.05
N VAL A 300 -5.17 19.22 -28.15
CA VAL A 300 -6.58 18.81 -28.08
C VAL A 300 -6.72 17.51 -27.28
N LEU A 301 -5.86 16.53 -27.50
CA LEU A 301 -5.88 15.26 -26.74
C LEU A 301 -5.58 15.50 -25.25
N ALA A 302 -4.59 16.34 -24.93
CA ALA A 302 -4.28 16.71 -23.55
C ALA A 302 -5.41 17.49 -22.87
N ALA A 303 -5.99 18.48 -23.56
CA ALA A 303 -7.13 19.25 -23.07
C ALA A 303 -8.37 18.37 -22.87
N PHE A 304 -8.63 17.43 -23.78
CA PHE A 304 -9.68 16.44 -23.60
C PHE A 304 -9.44 15.62 -22.33
N HIS A 305 -8.22 15.11 -22.14
CA HIS A 305 -7.91 14.27 -20.98
C HIS A 305 -8.11 15.01 -19.65
N THR A 306 -7.68 16.28 -19.57
CA THR A 306 -7.93 17.14 -18.40
C THR A 306 -9.41 17.44 -18.20
N THR A 307 -10.11 17.94 -19.23
CA THR A 307 -11.52 18.31 -19.13
C THR A 307 -12.39 17.11 -18.77
N PHE A 308 -12.12 15.94 -19.36
CA PHE A 308 -12.79 14.68 -19.04
C PHE A 308 -12.66 14.33 -17.55
N ASN A 309 -11.44 14.30 -17.01
CA ASN A 309 -11.21 13.89 -15.63
C ASN A 309 -11.70 14.92 -14.60
N VAL A 310 -11.58 16.22 -14.91
CA VAL A 310 -12.11 17.30 -14.07
C VAL A 310 -13.64 17.29 -14.06
N ALA A 311 -14.28 17.15 -15.22
CA ALA A 311 -15.74 17.04 -15.32
C ALA A 311 -16.25 15.80 -14.57
N ASN A 312 -15.62 14.64 -14.78
CA ASN A 312 -16.01 13.41 -14.11
C ASN A 312 -15.90 13.52 -12.58
N THR A 313 -14.79 14.10 -12.09
CA THR A 313 -14.60 14.37 -10.66
C THR A 313 -15.65 15.34 -10.12
N THR A 314 -15.96 16.42 -10.85
CA THR A 314 -16.95 17.42 -10.45
C THR A 314 -18.36 16.82 -10.34
N ILE A 315 -18.72 15.93 -11.26
CA ILE A 315 -20.02 15.23 -11.22
C ILE A 315 -20.10 14.28 -10.03
N LEU A 316 -19.03 13.53 -9.74
CA LEU A 316 -19.05 12.45 -8.76
C LEU A 316 -18.60 12.84 -7.34
N VAL A 317 -17.95 13.97 -7.12
CA VAL A 317 -17.46 14.41 -5.79
C VAL A 317 -18.59 14.67 -4.80
N GLY A 318 -19.73 15.18 -5.27
CA GLY A 318 -20.94 15.35 -4.47
C GLY A 318 -21.49 14.01 -3.99
N PRO A 319 -21.88 13.11 -4.91
CA PRO A 319 -22.48 11.81 -4.60
C PRO A 319 -21.48 10.68 -4.23
N ILE A 320 -20.30 10.97 -3.67
CA ILE A 320 -19.30 9.93 -3.31
C ILE A 320 -19.89 8.78 -2.48
N LYS A 321 -20.81 9.06 -1.56
CA LYS A 321 -21.48 8.02 -0.75
C LYS A 321 -22.33 7.05 -1.57
N TYR A 322 -22.86 7.48 -2.73
CA TYR A 322 -23.59 6.60 -3.63
C TYR A 322 -22.63 5.69 -4.42
N LEU A 323 -21.49 6.24 -4.84
CA LEU A 323 -20.42 5.45 -5.44
C LEU A 323 -19.91 4.37 -4.47
N GLU A 324 -19.69 4.74 -3.20
CA GLU A 324 -19.35 3.81 -2.12
C GLU A 324 -20.40 2.69 -1.98
N LYS A 325 -21.69 3.04 -1.90
CA LYS A 325 -22.78 2.05 -1.79
C LYS A 325 -22.82 1.11 -3.00
N LEU A 326 -22.68 1.64 -4.21
CA LEU A 326 -22.66 0.84 -5.44
C LEU A 326 -21.53 -0.18 -5.40
N VAL A 327 -20.34 0.25 -5.02
CA VAL A 327 -19.17 -0.62 -4.90
C VAL A 327 -19.33 -1.67 -3.79
N CYS A 328 -19.96 -1.32 -2.67
CA CYS A 328 -20.30 -2.26 -1.60
C CYS A 328 -21.33 -3.31 -2.03
N ILE A 329 -22.21 -2.99 -2.98
CA ILE A 329 -23.14 -3.95 -3.59
C ILE A 329 -22.39 -4.91 -4.54
N ILE A 330 -21.44 -4.39 -5.32
CA ILE A 330 -20.62 -5.18 -6.25
C ILE A 330 -19.69 -6.14 -5.49
N ILE A 331 -19.01 -5.67 -4.44
CA ILE A 331 -18.08 -6.46 -3.63
C ILE A 331 -18.67 -6.68 -2.23
N LYS A 332 -19.29 -7.85 -2.05
CA LYS A 332 -19.86 -8.30 -0.78
C LYS A 332 -18.76 -8.72 0.21
N PRO A 333 -18.94 -8.47 1.52
CA PRO A 333 -18.02 -8.98 2.53
C PRO A 333 -18.07 -10.51 2.57
N LYS A 334 -16.91 -11.15 2.73
CA LYS A 334 -16.87 -12.59 3.03
C LYS A 334 -17.40 -12.81 4.45
N ALA A 335 -18.29 -13.77 4.61
CA ALA A 335 -18.84 -14.16 5.89
C ALA A 335 -18.00 -15.32 6.46
N ASN A 336 -16.97 -15.04 7.25
CA ASN A 336 -16.29 -16.07 8.05
C ASN A 336 -15.69 -15.45 9.31
N LYS A 337 -16.54 -15.24 10.32
CA LYS A 337 -16.14 -14.67 11.62
C LYS A 337 -15.20 -15.58 12.42
N ASP A 338 -15.25 -16.90 12.18
CA ASP A 338 -14.43 -17.86 12.92
C ASP A 338 -13.05 -18.09 12.28
N GLU A 339 -12.84 -17.78 10.99
CA GLU A 339 -11.50 -17.79 10.38
C GLU A 339 -10.72 -16.49 10.64
N ASP A 340 -11.42 -15.37 10.89
CA ASP A 340 -10.82 -14.06 11.15
C ASP A 340 -10.06 -14.00 12.50
N GLU A 341 -10.34 -14.92 13.43
CA GLU A 341 -9.60 -14.99 14.70
C GLU A 341 -8.22 -15.66 14.51
N PHE A 342 -8.01 -16.45 13.45
CA PHE A 342 -6.82 -17.29 13.26
C PHE A 342 -5.88 -16.84 12.13
N ARG A 343 -6.12 -15.68 11.50
CA ARG A 343 -5.26 -15.11 10.47
C ARG A 343 -4.74 -13.74 10.90
N LEU A 344 -3.60 -13.34 10.34
CA LEU A 344 -3.10 -11.98 10.47
C LEU A 344 -4.18 -10.98 9.99
N HIS A 345 -4.43 -9.97 10.79
CA HIS A 345 -5.54 -9.06 10.56
C HIS A 345 -5.18 -7.97 9.53
N PHE A 346 -3.93 -7.52 9.57
CA PHE A 346 -3.39 -6.42 8.77
C PHE A 346 -2.49 -6.93 7.65
N ILE A 347 -1.76 -8.04 7.86
CA ILE A 347 -0.95 -8.69 6.82
C ILE A 347 -1.81 -9.71 6.06
N GLN A 348 -2.63 -9.23 5.13
CA GLN A 348 -3.50 -10.11 4.30
C GLN A 348 -3.04 -10.23 2.85
N ALA A 349 -2.21 -9.29 2.37
CA ALA A 349 -1.72 -9.22 0.99
C ALA A 349 -0.20 -9.41 0.95
N GLY A 350 0.34 -9.73 -0.23
CA GLY A 350 1.79 -9.73 -0.45
C GLY A 350 2.43 -8.35 -0.20
N ILE A 351 3.76 -8.28 -0.22
CA ILE A 351 4.52 -7.06 0.06
C ILE A 351 3.95 -5.84 -0.68
N MET A 352 3.74 -4.75 0.05
CA MET A 352 3.34 -3.50 -0.56
C MET A 352 4.43 -2.97 -1.50
N LYS A 353 4.00 -2.28 -2.57
CA LYS A 353 4.95 -1.57 -3.46
C LYS A 353 5.73 -0.47 -2.73
N THR A 354 5.25 -0.02 -1.58
CA THR A 354 5.88 0.98 -0.72
C THR A 354 6.33 0.30 0.58
N PRO A 355 7.64 0.02 0.75
CA PRO A 355 8.13 -0.77 1.88
C PRO A 355 7.83 -0.17 3.25
N GLU A 356 7.76 1.15 3.36
CA GLU A 356 7.39 1.86 4.59
C GLU A 356 5.97 1.49 5.06
N LEU A 357 5.08 1.17 4.13
CA LEU A 357 3.72 0.72 4.46
C LEU A 357 3.67 -0.72 4.89
N SER A 358 4.52 -1.56 4.31
CA SER A 358 4.67 -2.92 4.79
C SER A 358 5.15 -2.93 6.24
N VAL A 359 6.15 -2.11 6.59
CA VAL A 359 6.61 -1.96 7.98
C VAL A 359 5.47 -1.49 8.91
N LEU A 360 4.61 -0.61 8.43
CA LEU A 360 3.46 -0.15 9.21
C LEU A 360 2.38 -1.25 9.39
N GLU A 361 2.08 -2.05 8.36
CA GLU A 361 1.17 -3.21 8.46
C GLU A 361 1.70 -4.20 9.50
N ALA A 362 2.99 -4.53 9.43
CA ALA A 362 3.62 -5.40 10.40
C ALA A 362 3.59 -4.80 11.81
N SER A 363 3.79 -3.48 11.99
CA SER A 363 3.71 -2.87 13.32
C SER A 363 2.30 -2.94 13.92
N LYS A 364 1.24 -2.89 13.09
CA LYS A 364 -0.13 -3.09 13.56
C LYS A 364 -0.39 -4.56 13.92
N GLU A 365 0.18 -5.48 13.16
CA GLU A 365 0.08 -6.90 13.45
C GLU A 365 0.77 -7.29 14.76
N ILE A 366 1.96 -6.75 15.02
CA ILE A 366 2.69 -6.93 16.29
C ILE A 366 1.87 -6.42 17.47
N LYS A 367 1.18 -5.28 17.32
CA LYS A 367 0.26 -4.79 18.34
C LYS A 367 -0.90 -5.77 18.58
N SER A 368 -1.53 -6.27 17.51
CA SER A 368 -2.59 -7.28 17.59
C SER A 368 -2.09 -8.57 18.27
N PHE A 369 -0.85 -8.97 17.98
CA PHE A 369 -0.19 -10.10 18.61
C PHE A 369 -0.05 -9.88 20.13
N ALA A 370 0.48 -8.74 20.56
CA ALA A 370 0.61 -8.39 21.96
C ALA A 370 -0.73 -8.33 22.72
N GLU A 371 -1.79 -7.81 22.10
CA GLU A 371 -3.16 -7.82 22.66
C GLU A 371 -3.75 -9.24 22.77
N ARG A 372 -3.39 -10.16 21.85
CA ARG A 372 -3.78 -11.58 21.93
C ARG A 372 -3.07 -12.30 23.06
N ILE A 373 -1.77 -12.03 23.23
CA ILE A 373 -0.97 -12.61 24.30
C ILE A 373 -1.47 -12.17 25.68
N GLN A 374 -1.81 -10.90 25.87
CA GLN A 374 -2.42 -10.47 27.14
C GLN A 374 -3.77 -11.16 27.41
N ARG A 375 -4.59 -11.38 26.37
CA ARG A 375 -5.83 -12.19 26.50
C ARG A 375 -5.54 -13.64 26.89
N MET A 376 -4.47 -14.23 26.34
CA MET A 376 -4.02 -15.57 26.73
C MET A 376 -3.62 -15.62 28.21
N PHE A 377 -2.88 -14.62 28.69
CA PHE A 377 -2.55 -14.52 30.11
C PHE A 377 -3.80 -14.38 31.00
N GLY A 378 -4.81 -13.62 30.55
CA GLY A 378 -6.12 -13.56 31.23
C GLY A 378 -6.79 -14.93 31.37
N MET A 379 -6.70 -15.79 30.35
CA MET A 379 -7.20 -17.17 30.41
C MET A 379 -6.39 -18.03 31.39
N VAL A 380 -5.06 -17.84 31.47
CA VAL A 380 -4.19 -18.53 32.43
C VAL A 380 -4.58 -18.17 33.87
N ARG A 381 -4.88 -16.89 34.14
CA ARG A 381 -5.36 -16.43 35.44
C ARG A 381 -6.69 -17.08 35.83
N GLU A 382 -7.62 -17.20 34.89
CA GLU A 382 -8.91 -17.88 35.09
C GLU A 382 -8.70 -19.38 35.33
N LEU A 383 -7.77 -20.01 34.61
CA LEU A 383 -7.49 -21.45 34.71
C LEU A 383 -7.04 -21.86 36.12
N LEU A 384 -6.23 -21.04 36.81
CA LEU A 384 -5.72 -21.35 38.15
C LEU A 384 -6.84 -21.53 39.19
N GLY A 385 -7.96 -20.82 39.03
CA GLY A 385 -9.09 -20.83 39.94
C GLY A 385 -10.24 -21.77 39.54
N GLU A 386 -10.21 -22.37 38.35
CA GLU A 386 -11.31 -23.17 37.84
C GLU A 386 -11.33 -24.57 38.47
N ARG A 387 -12.49 -24.93 39.04
CA ARG A 387 -12.71 -26.19 39.75
C ARG A 387 -13.60 -27.17 38.97
N ASP A 388 -14.35 -26.66 37.99
CA ASP A 388 -15.15 -27.45 37.08
C ASP A 388 -14.24 -28.08 36.01
N MET A 389 -14.12 -29.41 36.02
CA MET A 389 -13.22 -30.13 35.12
C MET A 389 -13.56 -29.97 33.63
N ASP A 390 -14.84 -29.81 33.28
CA ASP A 390 -15.26 -29.62 31.90
C ASP A 390 -14.87 -28.23 31.40
N LYS A 391 -15.03 -27.20 32.25
CA LYS A 391 -14.57 -25.84 31.95
C LYS A 391 -13.04 -25.76 31.93
N PHE A 392 -12.37 -26.38 32.89
CA PHE A 392 -10.91 -26.45 32.95
C PHE A 392 -10.34 -27.04 31.66
N THR A 393 -10.84 -28.20 31.22
CA THR A 393 -10.36 -28.87 30.00
C THR A 393 -10.56 -28.00 28.76
N LYS A 394 -11.72 -27.31 28.66
CA LYS A 394 -11.99 -26.38 27.55
C LYS A 394 -11.06 -25.17 27.57
N LEU A 395 -10.83 -24.58 28.74
CA LEU A 395 -9.98 -23.41 28.89
C LEU A 395 -8.52 -23.75 28.64
N TYR A 396 -8.03 -24.86 29.17
CA TYR A 396 -6.69 -25.38 28.91
C TYR A 396 -6.46 -25.63 27.41
N SER A 397 -7.37 -26.33 26.73
CA SER A 397 -7.28 -26.58 25.29
C SER A 397 -7.33 -25.29 24.48
N ARG A 398 -8.06 -24.27 24.96
CA ARG A 398 -8.07 -22.94 24.34
C ARG A 398 -6.72 -22.24 24.50
N ILE A 399 -6.07 -22.33 25.67
CA ILE A 399 -4.73 -21.76 25.90
C ILE A 399 -3.70 -22.46 25.00
N GLU A 400 -3.70 -23.79 24.92
CA GLU A 400 -2.85 -24.57 24.00
C GLU A 400 -3.04 -24.12 22.54
N LYS A 401 -4.29 -23.89 22.13
CA LYS A 401 -4.57 -23.35 20.79
C LYS A 401 -4.02 -21.93 20.59
N TYR A 402 -4.01 -21.09 21.62
CA TYR A 402 -3.46 -19.74 21.54
C TYR A 402 -1.94 -19.72 21.42
N GLU A 403 -1.24 -20.66 22.07
CA GLU A 403 0.19 -20.88 21.88
C GLU A 403 0.49 -21.26 20.42
N GLY A 404 -0.20 -22.26 19.86
CA GLY A 404 0.03 -22.61 18.45
C GLY A 404 -0.32 -21.48 17.46
N ILE A 405 -1.19 -20.54 17.84
CA ILE A 405 -1.43 -19.32 17.04
C ILE A 405 -0.26 -18.34 17.17
N SER A 406 0.31 -18.19 18.37
CA SER A 406 1.49 -17.36 18.64
C SER A 406 2.65 -17.73 17.72
N ASP A 407 3.01 -19.01 17.63
CA ASP A 407 4.07 -19.53 16.74
C ASP A 407 3.83 -19.18 15.28
N ASN A 408 2.59 -19.42 14.82
CA ASN A 408 2.22 -19.14 13.45
C ASN A 408 2.28 -17.63 13.16
N MET A 409 1.86 -16.79 14.11
CA MET A 409 1.95 -15.34 13.98
C MET A 409 3.41 -14.87 13.91
N GLU A 410 4.30 -15.38 14.76
CA GLU A 410 5.73 -15.08 14.69
C GLU A 410 6.29 -15.42 13.30
N ILE A 411 6.08 -16.66 12.83
CA ILE A 411 6.60 -17.13 11.54
C ILE A 411 6.05 -16.31 10.36
N GLU A 412 4.75 -16.02 10.35
CA GLU A 412 4.12 -15.27 9.26
C GLU A 412 4.57 -13.80 9.24
N ILE A 413 4.66 -13.14 10.41
CA ILE A 413 5.17 -11.77 10.51
C ILE A 413 6.67 -11.72 10.15
N ALA A 414 7.47 -12.69 10.59
CA ALA A 414 8.89 -12.78 10.27
C ALA A 414 9.12 -12.95 8.76
N LYS A 415 8.39 -13.87 8.11
CA LYS A 415 8.44 -14.05 6.64
C LYS A 415 8.06 -12.79 5.89
N TYR A 416 7.06 -12.06 6.38
CA TYR A 416 6.65 -10.79 5.79
C TYR A 416 7.74 -9.72 5.96
N LEU A 417 8.34 -9.59 7.15
CA LEU A 417 9.43 -8.64 7.42
C LEU A 417 10.71 -8.96 6.63
N ASP A 418 11.06 -10.22 6.45
CA ASP A 418 12.19 -10.65 5.60
C ASP A 418 11.98 -10.26 4.14
N GLN A 419 10.77 -10.50 3.63
CA GLN A 419 10.34 -10.06 2.32
C GLN A 419 10.44 -8.54 2.14
N VAL A 420 10.07 -7.75 3.16
CA VAL A 420 10.22 -6.29 3.16
C VAL A 420 11.69 -5.86 3.17
N SER A 421 12.55 -6.59 3.88
CA SER A 421 14.00 -6.33 3.95
C SER A 421 14.70 -6.44 2.60
N ASN A 422 14.17 -7.28 1.69
CA ASN A 422 14.68 -7.43 0.32
C ASN A 422 14.41 -6.22 -0.59
N ALA A 423 13.56 -5.26 -0.17
CA ALA A 423 13.36 -4.01 -0.88
C ALA A 423 14.51 -3.01 -0.63
N HIS A 424 14.65 -2.00 -1.50
CA HIS A 424 15.59 -0.89 -1.27
C HIS A 424 15.07 0.02 -0.13
N LEU A 425 15.34 -0.37 1.11
CA LEU A 425 14.93 0.34 2.32
C LEU A 425 15.90 1.48 2.68
N SER A 426 15.35 2.54 3.29
CA SER A 426 16.15 3.52 4.04
C SER A 426 16.77 2.87 5.29
N ASP A 427 17.89 3.42 5.78
CA ASP A 427 18.59 2.86 6.94
C ASP A 427 17.71 2.86 8.22
N GLU A 428 16.89 3.90 8.41
CA GLU A 428 15.90 3.97 9.50
C GLU A 428 14.87 2.85 9.40
N THR A 429 14.43 2.49 8.19
CA THR A 429 13.44 1.42 7.99
C THR A 429 14.05 0.04 8.25
N LYS A 430 15.32 -0.18 7.91
CA LYS A 430 16.04 -1.42 8.24
C LYS A 430 16.23 -1.60 9.75
N GLU A 431 16.45 -0.53 10.50
CA GLU A 431 16.47 -0.58 11.96
C GLU A 431 15.11 -0.96 12.53
N LYS A 432 14.02 -0.36 12.04
CA LYS A 432 12.66 -0.73 12.45
C LYS A 432 12.35 -2.20 12.19
N VAL A 433 12.69 -2.73 11.01
CA VAL A 433 12.49 -4.14 10.68
C VAL A 433 13.24 -5.05 11.67
N ARG A 434 14.50 -4.72 12.02
CA ARG A 434 15.27 -5.48 13.00
C ARG A 434 14.67 -5.42 14.41
N SER A 435 14.23 -4.25 14.86
CA SER A 435 13.49 -4.10 16.13
C SER A 435 12.24 -4.97 16.14
N MET A 436 11.46 -4.96 15.06
CA MET A 436 10.22 -5.71 14.93
C MET A 436 10.41 -7.23 14.92
N LEU A 437 11.50 -7.72 14.32
CA LEU A 437 11.88 -9.14 14.40
C LEU A 437 12.21 -9.56 15.84
N ARG A 438 12.85 -8.68 16.62
CA ARG A 438 13.05 -8.93 18.07
C ARG A 438 11.71 -8.88 18.81
N GLU A 439 10.87 -7.88 18.56
CA GLU A 439 9.55 -7.74 19.20
C GLU A 439 8.68 -9.00 19.03
N ILE A 440 8.60 -9.60 17.83
CA ILE A 440 7.77 -10.79 17.61
C ILE A 440 8.29 -12.05 18.30
N SER A 441 9.61 -12.22 18.37
CA SER A 441 10.22 -13.39 19.01
C SER A 441 10.00 -13.34 20.53
N GLU A 442 10.17 -12.16 21.15
CA GLU A 442 9.91 -11.99 22.57
C GLU A 442 8.40 -12.12 22.90
N LEU A 443 7.50 -11.68 21.99
CA LEU A 443 6.06 -11.91 22.15
C LEU A 443 5.67 -13.39 22.09
N GLU A 444 6.32 -14.16 21.23
CA GLU A 444 6.15 -15.62 21.20
C GLU A 444 6.62 -16.26 22.52
N SER A 445 7.75 -15.82 23.05
CA SER A 445 8.29 -16.34 24.32
C SER A 445 7.39 -16.02 25.53
N ILE A 446 6.63 -14.92 25.48
CA ILE A 446 5.56 -14.61 26.46
C ILE A 446 4.41 -15.63 26.32
N GLY A 447 4.03 -16.00 25.10
CA GLY A 447 3.04 -17.05 24.81
C GLY A 447 3.47 -18.40 25.39
N ASP A 448 4.72 -18.79 25.18
CA ASP A 448 5.33 -20.00 25.75
C ASP A 448 5.27 -20.01 27.28
N ALA A 449 5.65 -18.89 27.93
CA ALA A 449 5.56 -18.76 29.37
C ALA A 449 4.10 -18.93 29.87
N CYS A 450 3.13 -18.33 29.18
CA CYS A 450 1.71 -18.52 29.49
C CYS A 450 1.29 -19.99 29.39
N TYR A 451 1.74 -20.70 28.35
CA TYR A 451 1.42 -22.11 28.17
C TYR A 451 2.11 -22.99 29.23
N ASN A 452 3.34 -22.69 29.60
CA ASN A 452 4.05 -23.38 30.68
C ASN A 452 3.33 -23.25 32.02
N ILE A 453 2.81 -22.06 32.36
CA ILE A 453 1.99 -21.86 33.57
C ILE A 453 0.72 -22.72 33.50
N ALA A 454 0.04 -22.75 32.36
CA ALA A 454 -1.14 -23.60 32.17
C ALA A 454 -0.82 -25.10 32.31
N ARG A 455 0.33 -25.55 31.79
CA ARG A 455 0.82 -26.93 31.93
C ARG A 455 1.10 -27.28 33.38
N THR A 456 1.72 -26.38 34.15
CA THR A 456 1.95 -26.58 35.59
C THR A 456 0.63 -26.64 36.36
N THR A 457 -0.34 -25.79 36.00
CA THR A 457 -1.69 -25.83 36.58
C THR A 457 -2.41 -27.15 36.27
N ASN A 458 -2.30 -27.66 35.04
CA ASN A 458 -2.84 -28.97 34.66
C ASN A 458 -2.14 -30.11 35.40
N ARG A 459 -0.83 -30.02 35.65
CA ARG A 459 -0.11 -31.01 36.48
C ARG A 459 -0.61 -31.04 37.92
N LEU A 460 -0.86 -29.87 38.52
CA LEU A 460 -1.42 -29.74 39.88
C LEU A 460 -2.79 -30.43 40.00
N ILE A 461 -3.70 -30.18 39.05
CA ILE A 461 -5.03 -30.81 39.07
C ILE A 461 -4.92 -32.33 38.90
N ASN A 462 -4.05 -32.81 38.01
CA ASN A 462 -3.87 -34.23 37.77
C ASN A 462 -3.19 -34.95 38.94
N SER A 463 -2.38 -34.26 39.74
CA SER A 463 -1.81 -34.82 40.98
C SER A 463 -2.83 -34.89 42.13
N LYS A 464 -4.01 -34.26 41.99
CA LYS A 464 -5.04 -34.14 43.03
C LYS A 464 -4.51 -33.48 44.31
N GLU A 465 -3.50 -32.64 44.17
CA GLU A 465 -2.97 -31.81 45.24
C GLU A 465 -3.45 -30.37 45.05
N GLU A 466 -3.43 -29.57 46.11
CA GLU A 466 -3.84 -28.17 46.06
C GLU A 466 -2.79 -27.28 46.70
N PHE A 467 -2.64 -26.07 46.17
CA PHE A 467 -1.87 -25.04 46.85
C PHE A 467 -2.58 -24.62 48.14
N ILE A 468 -1.79 -24.23 49.15
CA ILE A 468 -2.36 -23.62 50.35
C ILE A 468 -2.88 -22.20 50.03
N PRO A 469 -3.82 -21.65 50.82
CA PRO A 469 -4.37 -20.31 50.55
C PRO A 469 -3.30 -19.22 50.37
N GLU A 470 -2.26 -19.23 51.20
CA GLU A 470 -1.15 -18.27 51.10
C GLU A 470 -0.42 -18.33 49.74
N GLN A 471 -0.26 -19.53 49.16
CA GLN A 471 0.35 -19.68 47.83
C GLN A 471 -0.55 -19.13 46.72
N TYR A 472 -1.87 -19.32 46.82
CA TYR A 472 -2.81 -18.71 45.86
C TYR A 472 -2.74 -17.18 45.93
N ASP A 473 -2.74 -16.60 47.13
CA ASP A 473 -2.62 -15.15 47.32
C ASP A 473 -1.32 -14.62 46.69
N HIS A 474 -0.20 -15.31 46.88
CA HIS A 474 1.07 -14.93 46.27
C HIS A 474 1.08 -15.05 44.75
N ILE A 475 0.52 -16.13 44.20
CA ILE A 475 0.39 -16.29 42.74
C ILE A 475 -0.50 -15.19 42.17
N HIS A 476 -1.61 -14.86 42.82
CA HIS A 476 -2.50 -13.80 42.38
C HIS A 476 -1.79 -12.44 42.38
N GLN A 477 -1.02 -12.11 43.41
CA GLN A 477 -0.22 -10.89 43.44
C GLN A 477 0.85 -10.87 42.34
N MET A 478 1.52 -12.00 42.08
CA MET A 478 2.48 -12.10 40.97
C MET A 478 1.77 -11.91 39.63
N PHE A 479 0.60 -12.52 39.43
CA PHE A 479 -0.21 -12.37 38.22
C PHE A 479 -0.69 -10.93 38.00
N GLU A 480 -0.96 -10.17 39.07
CA GLU A 480 -1.29 -8.75 38.96
C GLU A 480 -0.11 -7.94 38.42
N LEU A 481 1.10 -8.15 38.98
CA LEU A 481 2.32 -7.49 38.49
C LEU A 481 2.61 -7.84 37.01
N THR A 482 2.46 -9.11 36.65
CA THR A 482 2.65 -9.59 35.27
C THR A 482 1.62 -9.01 34.31
N ASP A 483 0.34 -8.91 34.70
CA ASP A 483 -0.70 -8.28 33.87
C ASP A 483 -0.48 -6.76 33.72
N ASP A 484 0.02 -6.10 34.77
CA ASP A 484 0.42 -4.69 34.71
C ASP A 484 1.60 -4.48 33.75
N ALA A 485 2.59 -5.39 33.75
CA ALA A 485 3.70 -5.39 32.80
C ALA A 485 3.20 -5.52 31.35
N LEU A 486 2.33 -6.50 31.07
CA LEU A 486 1.71 -6.71 29.75
C LEU A 486 0.86 -5.51 29.32
N THR A 487 0.10 -4.92 30.25
CA THR A 487 -0.70 -3.71 30.00
C THR A 487 0.20 -2.53 29.62
N GLN A 488 1.31 -2.35 30.31
CA GLN A 488 2.26 -1.28 30.01
C GLN A 488 2.98 -1.51 28.67
N MET A 489 3.37 -2.75 28.36
CA MET A 489 3.90 -3.14 27.05
C MET A 489 2.94 -2.75 25.93
N ASN A 490 1.66 -3.12 26.06
CA ASN A 490 0.64 -2.81 25.07
C ASN A 490 0.50 -1.29 24.88
N ARG A 491 0.50 -0.49 25.96
CA ARG A 491 0.50 0.97 25.87
C ARG A 491 1.70 1.51 25.09
N ILE A 492 2.90 0.99 25.35
CA ILE A 492 4.14 1.41 24.67
C ILE A 492 4.11 1.07 23.18
N LEU A 493 3.58 -0.11 22.82
CA LEU A 493 3.44 -0.52 21.41
C LEU A 493 2.44 0.36 20.64
N VAL A 494 1.37 0.84 21.30
CA VAL A 494 0.38 1.76 20.70
C VAL A 494 0.91 3.19 20.56
N GLY A 495 1.60 3.69 21.59
CA GLY A 495 2.03 5.09 21.67
C GLY A 495 3.17 5.45 20.71
N HIS A 496 3.39 6.76 20.52
CA HIS A 496 4.59 7.25 19.85
C HIS A 496 5.79 7.17 20.81
N ARG A 497 6.98 6.84 20.28
CA ARG A 497 8.22 6.76 21.08
C ARG A 497 8.50 7.98 21.95
N GLN A 498 8.05 9.17 21.53
CA GLN A 498 8.30 10.44 22.24
C GLN A 498 7.37 10.68 23.42
N ASP A 499 6.23 9.99 23.48
CA ASP A 499 5.18 10.22 24.49
C ASP A 499 5.21 9.15 25.60
N ASN A 500 6.06 8.13 25.46
CA ASN A 500 6.08 6.95 26.32
C ASN A 500 7.27 6.97 27.29
N ASP A 501 6.99 6.70 28.57
CA ASP A 501 7.99 6.51 29.61
C ASP A 501 8.30 5.01 29.81
N VAL A 502 9.55 4.64 29.54
CA VAL A 502 10.07 3.27 29.70
C VAL A 502 10.34 2.91 31.16
N ASN A 503 10.57 3.89 32.03
CA ASN A 503 10.95 3.65 33.42
C ASN A 503 9.86 2.87 34.16
N ARG A 504 8.59 3.09 33.81
CA ARG A 504 7.49 2.32 34.40
C ARG A 504 7.62 0.82 34.12
N SER A 505 8.01 0.42 32.92
CA SER A 505 8.21 -1.01 32.59
C SER A 505 9.38 -1.59 33.39
N PHE A 506 10.50 -0.87 33.50
CA PHE A 506 11.67 -1.32 34.27
C PHE A 506 11.38 -1.42 35.78
N ASN A 507 10.56 -0.50 36.31
CA ASN A 507 10.16 -0.53 37.72
C ASN A 507 9.27 -1.76 38.01
N ILE A 508 8.28 -2.04 37.15
CA ILE A 508 7.43 -3.24 37.30
C ILE A 508 8.30 -4.51 37.25
N GLU A 509 9.26 -4.58 36.33
CA GLU A 509 10.16 -5.74 36.26
C GLU A 509 11.02 -5.90 37.52
N THR A 510 11.49 -4.79 38.09
CA THR A 510 12.22 -4.80 39.36
C THR A 510 11.34 -5.30 40.50
N GLU A 511 10.06 -4.92 40.52
CA GLU A 511 9.07 -5.40 41.50
C GLU A 511 8.80 -6.90 41.35
N ILE A 512 8.62 -7.40 40.11
CA ILE A 512 8.47 -8.83 39.80
C ILE A 512 9.69 -9.62 40.31
N ASN A 513 10.90 -9.15 39.99
CA ASN A 513 12.15 -9.78 40.42
C ASN A 513 12.32 -9.84 41.94
N ASN A 514 12.05 -8.73 42.61
CA ASN A 514 12.11 -8.65 44.07
C ASN A 514 11.10 -9.58 44.72
N TYR A 515 9.87 -9.61 44.19
CA TYR A 515 8.82 -10.47 44.72
C TYR A 515 9.14 -11.95 44.49
N ARG A 516 9.64 -12.33 43.30
CA ARG A 516 10.15 -13.68 43.02
C ARG A 516 11.22 -14.09 44.03
N ASN A 517 12.18 -13.22 44.33
CA ASN A 517 13.27 -13.52 45.28
C ASN A 517 12.76 -13.72 46.71
N GLN A 518 11.78 -12.91 47.12
CA GLN A 518 11.10 -13.06 48.40
C GLN A 518 10.36 -14.40 48.48
N LEU A 519 9.51 -14.70 47.49
CA LEU A 519 8.73 -15.94 47.43
C LEU A 519 9.61 -17.19 47.35
N ARG A 520 10.74 -17.11 46.63
CA ARG A 520 11.72 -18.20 46.56
C ARG A 520 12.32 -18.51 47.94
N SER A 521 12.71 -17.47 48.68
CA SER A 521 13.29 -17.62 50.02
C SER A 521 12.27 -18.17 51.00
N GLN A 522 11.03 -17.68 50.92
CA GLN A 522 9.92 -18.15 51.74
C GLN A 522 9.56 -19.61 51.45
N ASN A 523 9.48 -20.01 50.17
CA ASN A 523 9.17 -21.38 49.76
C ASN A 523 10.17 -22.39 50.33
N ILE A 524 11.46 -22.06 50.35
CA ILE A 524 12.50 -22.93 50.94
C ILE A 524 12.23 -23.14 52.44
N ASN A 525 11.92 -22.08 53.17
CA ASN A 525 11.62 -22.16 54.60
C ASN A 525 10.33 -22.95 54.86
N ASP A 526 9.26 -22.66 54.12
CA ASP A 526 7.97 -23.32 54.30
C ASP A 526 8.01 -24.83 53.98
N VAL A 527 8.81 -25.25 53.00
CA VAL A 527 9.05 -26.67 52.70
C VAL A 527 9.87 -27.33 53.82
N ASN A 528 10.89 -26.65 54.35
CA ASN A 528 11.69 -27.14 55.49
C ASN A 528 10.85 -27.26 56.77
N ASP A 529 9.91 -26.33 56.97
CA ASP A 529 8.96 -26.31 58.07
C ASP A 529 7.76 -27.28 57.85
N HIS A 530 7.78 -28.05 56.76
CA HIS A 530 6.76 -29.03 56.39
C HIS A 530 5.34 -28.46 56.25
N LYS A 531 5.20 -27.19 55.85
CA LYS A 531 3.87 -26.60 55.56
C LYS A 531 3.22 -27.24 54.34
N TYR A 532 4.01 -27.70 53.37
CA TYR A 532 3.58 -28.44 52.18
C TYR A 532 4.73 -29.31 51.64
N THR A 533 4.42 -30.18 50.68
CA THR A 533 5.40 -31.11 50.10
C THR A 533 6.40 -30.39 49.20
N TYR A 534 7.58 -30.98 49.02
CA TYR A 534 8.57 -30.49 48.06
C TYR A 534 8.00 -30.43 46.62
N ALA A 535 7.12 -31.37 46.26
CA ALA A 535 6.49 -31.39 44.94
C ALA A 535 5.58 -30.16 44.71
N ILE A 536 4.75 -29.82 45.71
CA ILE A 536 3.92 -28.60 45.69
C ILE A 536 4.79 -27.35 45.64
N GLY A 537 5.83 -27.28 46.50
CA GLY A 537 6.76 -26.16 46.50
C GLY A 537 7.50 -25.99 45.17
N THR A 538 7.73 -27.08 44.42
CA THR A 538 8.31 -27.04 43.07
C THR A 538 7.32 -26.48 42.06
N MET A 539 6.08 -27.01 41.99
CA MET A 539 5.06 -26.52 41.06
C MET A 539 4.68 -25.06 41.33
N TYR A 540 4.65 -24.65 42.59
CA TYR A 540 4.47 -23.26 42.99
C TYR A 540 5.57 -22.36 42.41
N MET A 541 6.83 -22.75 42.60
CA MET A 541 7.95 -21.96 42.07
C MET A 541 8.06 -21.99 40.55
N ASP A 542 7.64 -23.08 39.88
CA ASP A 542 7.56 -23.13 38.42
C ASP A 542 6.64 -22.01 37.91
N ILE A 543 5.46 -21.81 38.51
CA ILE A 543 4.54 -20.71 38.13
C ILE A 543 5.19 -19.34 38.37
N ILE A 544 5.79 -19.12 39.55
CA ILE A 544 6.43 -17.85 39.90
C ILE A 544 7.61 -17.53 38.95
N GLN A 545 8.40 -18.54 38.58
CA GLN A 545 9.53 -18.37 37.69
C GLN A 545 9.10 -18.11 36.25
N GLU A 546 8.04 -18.75 35.75
CA GLU A 546 7.50 -18.43 34.43
C GLU A 546 6.91 -17.01 34.39
N CYS A 547 6.34 -16.50 35.49
CA CYS A 547 5.89 -15.10 35.57
C CYS A 547 7.06 -14.09 35.52
N GLU A 548 8.19 -14.41 36.14
CA GLU A 548 9.40 -13.58 36.09
C GLU A 548 10.02 -13.57 34.69
N LYS A 549 10.19 -14.74 34.06
CA LYS A 549 10.61 -14.79 32.64
C LYS A 549 9.68 -14.01 31.73
N LEU A 550 8.37 -14.08 31.98
CA LEU A 550 7.38 -13.31 31.23
C LEU A 550 7.63 -11.80 31.36
N GLY A 551 7.95 -11.32 32.56
CA GLY A 551 8.37 -9.95 32.82
C GLY A 551 9.63 -9.55 32.04
N ASP A 552 10.66 -10.41 32.05
CA ASP A 552 11.89 -10.20 31.26
C ASP A 552 11.59 -10.05 29.76
N TYR A 553 10.77 -10.94 29.20
CA TYR A 553 10.35 -10.87 27.78
C TYR A 553 9.57 -9.58 27.49
N VAL A 554 8.70 -9.14 28.40
CA VAL A 554 8.00 -7.85 28.29
C VAL A 554 9.00 -6.69 28.21
N VAL A 555 10.03 -6.69 29.04
CA VAL A 555 11.08 -5.68 28.99
C VAL A 555 11.84 -5.72 27.67
N ASN A 556 12.18 -6.90 27.17
CA ASN A 556 12.85 -7.05 25.88
C ASN A 556 12.04 -6.49 24.71
N VAL A 557 10.71 -6.68 24.70
CA VAL A 557 9.80 -6.04 23.72
C VAL A 557 9.87 -4.52 23.84
N VAL A 558 9.82 -3.98 25.05
CA VAL A 558 9.89 -2.52 25.31
C VAL A 558 11.23 -1.94 24.86
N GLU A 559 12.33 -2.59 25.16
CA GLU A 559 13.68 -2.21 24.71
C GLU A 559 13.78 -2.20 23.19
N ALA A 560 13.35 -3.28 22.54
CA ALA A 560 13.35 -3.41 21.08
C ALA A 560 12.54 -2.29 20.42
N ARG A 561 11.35 -2.02 20.98
CA ARG A 561 10.44 -0.99 20.51
C ARG A 561 10.99 0.41 20.68
N MET A 562 11.67 0.70 21.78
CA MET A 562 12.12 2.06 22.12
C MET A 562 13.56 2.34 21.69
N GLY A 563 14.36 1.31 21.41
CA GLY A 563 15.78 1.44 21.07
C GLY A 563 16.64 1.83 22.27
N VAL A 564 16.21 1.45 23.47
CA VAL A 564 16.92 1.69 24.74
C VAL A 564 17.27 0.36 25.39
N ARG A 565 18.22 0.37 26.32
CA ARG A 565 18.52 -0.78 27.18
C ARG A 565 18.32 -0.40 28.63
N GLN A 566 17.78 -1.32 29.43
CA GLN A 566 17.84 -1.20 30.87
C GLN A 566 19.32 -1.19 31.28
N GLN A 567 19.73 -0.16 32.02
CA GLN A 567 21.05 -0.16 32.64
C GLN A 567 20.93 -0.96 33.93
N ASP A 568 21.78 -1.99 34.08
CA ASP A 568 21.89 -2.74 35.33
C ASP A 568 22.12 -1.76 36.48
N ALA A 569 21.17 -1.70 37.42
CA ALA A 569 21.23 -0.84 38.59
C ALA A 569 22.04 -1.48 39.72
#